data_AF-B4DCD1-F1
#
_entry.id   AF-B4DCD1-F1
#
_cell.length_a   1.000
_cell.length_b   1.000
_cell.length_c   1.000
_cell.angle_alpha   90.00
_cell.angle_beta   90.00
_cell.angle_gamma   90.00
#
_symmetry.space_group_name_H-M   'P 1'
#
loop_
_entity.id
_entity.type
_entity.pdbx_description
1 polymer ?
#
loop_
_entity_poly.entity_id
_entity_poly.type
_entity_poly.pdbx_seq_one_letter_code
_entity_poly.pdbx_strand_id
1 'polypeptide(L)'
;MKVNDDRKVSETSPASRFLKATEDLVFHHVHGGQLIYNTSWEDPRIDRQLLGLDESSRVVMITSAGCNVLDYLLDGPAEIHAVDVNYRQNALLELKLAMIQRAEFVDLFEMFGIGSHRSFRQLYRSVRKELSEPSRKFLGIRRWTFL
;
A
#
# COMPACT_ATOMS: atom_id res chain seq x y z
N MET A 1 -17.27 -28.49 41.81
CA MET A 1 -15.98 -27.94 41.34
C MET A 1 -16.26 -26.51 40.87
N LYS A 2 -15.86 -25.49 41.64
CA LYS A 2 -16.01 -24.07 41.25
C LYS A 2 -14.76 -23.70 40.45
N VAL A 3 -14.92 -23.28 39.20
CA VAL A 3 -13.85 -22.67 38.40
C VAL A 3 -13.91 -21.17 38.70
N ASN A 4 -12.89 -20.64 39.38
CA ASN A 4 -12.71 -19.20 39.56
C ASN A 4 -12.25 -18.59 38.23
N ASP A 5 -13.03 -17.67 37.68
CA ASP A 5 -12.63 -16.74 36.62
C ASP A 5 -12.01 -15.50 37.28
N ASP A 6 -10.70 -15.57 37.54
CA ASP A 6 -9.90 -14.43 38.01
C ASP A 6 -8.98 -13.95 36.89
N ARG A 7 -9.55 -13.49 35.76
CA ARG A 7 -8.79 -12.68 34.79
C ARG A 7 -8.68 -11.25 35.31
N LYS A 8 -7.65 -10.99 36.11
CA LYS A 8 -7.17 -9.63 36.41
C LYS A 8 -6.85 -8.90 35.09
N VAL A 9 -7.64 -7.90 34.75
CA VAL A 9 -7.29 -6.90 33.73
C VAL A 9 -6.07 -6.15 34.25
N SER A 10 -4.90 -6.39 33.66
CA SER A 10 -3.65 -5.74 34.07
C SER A 10 -3.67 -4.27 33.62
N GLU A 11 -3.86 -3.34 34.56
CA GLU A 11 -3.69 -1.91 34.32
C GLU A 11 -2.23 -1.61 33.94
N THR A 12 -2.03 -1.06 32.74
CA THR A 12 -0.71 -0.68 32.24
C THR A 12 -0.15 0.51 33.04
N SER A 13 1.03 0.33 33.64
CA SER A 13 1.79 1.35 34.37
C SER A 13 1.95 2.68 33.59
N PRO A 14 1.98 3.85 34.27
CA PRO A 14 2.28 5.14 33.64
C PRO A 14 3.59 5.14 32.82
N ALA A 15 4.60 4.39 33.27
CA ALA A 15 5.87 4.26 32.55
C ALA A 15 5.72 3.47 31.24
N SER A 16 4.88 2.42 31.21
CA SER A 16 4.63 1.66 29.99
C SER A 16 3.74 2.41 29.01
N ARG A 17 2.84 3.28 29.48
CA ARG A 17 2.08 4.22 28.64
C ARG A 17 3.00 5.26 27.99
N PHE A 18 3.97 5.78 28.73
CA PHE A 18 4.94 6.74 28.20
C PHE A 18 5.90 6.11 27.18
N LEU A 19 6.38 4.90 27.46
CA LEU A 19 7.18 4.10 26.52
C LEU A 19 6.41 3.78 25.23
N LYS A 20 5.14 3.40 25.35
CA LYS A 20 4.28 3.16 24.19
C LYS A 20 4.01 4.43 23.39
N ALA A 21 3.76 5.56 24.05
CA ALA A 21 3.55 6.85 23.38
C ALA A 21 4.80 7.34 22.63
N THR A 22 5.99 7.05 23.17
CA THR A 22 7.26 7.38 22.51
C THR A 22 7.55 6.44 21.35
N GLU A 23 7.26 5.15 21.47
CA GLU A 23 7.26 4.18 20.38
C GLU A 23 6.31 4.59 19.25
N ASP A 24 5.06 4.93 19.58
CA ASP A 24 4.04 5.40 18.64
C ASP A 24 4.50 6.69 17.93
N LEU A 25 5.14 7.62 18.64
CA LEU A 25 5.65 8.87 18.06
C LEU A 25 6.79 8.61 17.06
N VAL A 26 7.74 7.74 17.41
CA VAL A 26 8.85 7.35 16.52
C VAL A 26 8.30 6.60 15.31
N PHE A 27 7.35 5.69 15.52
CA PHE A 27 6.64 5.00 14.45
C PHE A 27 5.95 5.99 13.51
N HIS A 28 5.18 6.94 14.03
CA HIS A 28 4.54 7.97 13.21
C HIS A 28 5.54 8.85 12.45
N HIS A 29 6.69 9.14 13.04
CA HIS A 29 7.72 9.95 12.39
C HIS A 29 8.40 9.19 11.23
N VAL A 30 8.82 7.95 11.46
CA VAL A 30 9.48 7.10 10.45
C VAL A 30 8.51 6.71 9.34
N HIS A 31 7.29 6.31 9.69
CA HIS A 31 6.29 5.88 8.72
C HIS A 31 5.55 7.05 8.04
N GLY A 32 5.66 8.27 8.57
CA GLY A 32 4.92 9.44 8.10
C GLY A 32 5.55 10.22 6.94
N GLY A 33 6.85 10.05 6.67
CA GLY A 33 7.60 10.89 5.71
C GLY A 33 7.98 10.23 4.37
N GLN A 34 8.01 8.91 4.30
CA GLN A 34 8.62 8.17 3.18
C GLN A 34 7.72 7.06 2.66
N LEU A 35 7.99 6.63 1.42
CA LEU A 35 7.43 5.42 0.85
C LEU A 35 8.24 4.28 1.45
N ILE A 36 7.65 3.51 2.36
CA ILE A 36 8.40 2.56 3.20
C ILE A 36 8.79 1.29 2.40
N TYR A 37 7.93 0.91 1.46
CA TYR A 37 8.12 -0.22 0.56
C TYR A 37 7.82 0.23 -0.87
N ASN A 38 8.73 0.00 -1.81
CA ASN A 38 8.52 0.24 -3.25
C ASN A 38 8.00 -1.01 -3.97
N THR A 39 8.33 -2.19 -3.43
CA THR A 39 7.98 -3.52 -3.94
C THR A 39 7.70 -4.49 -2.80
N SER A 40 6.69 -5.34 -2.96
CA SER A 40 6.50 -6.53 -2.12
C SER A 40 7.63 -7.54 -2.33
N TRP A 41 8.02 -8.25 -1.28
CA TRP A 41 9.05 -9.30 -1.31
C TRP A 41 8.47 -10.72 -1.37
N GLU A 42 7.15 -10.86 -1.20
CA GLU A 42 6.45 -12.14 -1.35
C GLU A 42 6.45 -12.61 -2.81
N ASP A 43 6.36 -13.93 -3.04
CA ASP A 43 6.13 -14.50 -4.37
C ASP A 43 4.62 -14.65 -4.60
N PRO A 44 3.97 -13.71 -5.34
CA PRO A 44 2.53 -13.73 -5.52
C PRO A 44 2.04 -14.96 -6.29
N ARG A 45 2.91 -15.70 -7.00
CA ARG A 45 2.53 -16.92 -7.71
C ARG A 45 2.18 -18.04 -6.73
N ILE A 46 2.91 -18.15 -5.63
CA ILE A 46 2.64 -19.12 -4.57
C ILE A 46 1.35 -18.71 -3.86
N ASP A 47 1.19 -17.44 -3.55
CA ASP A 47 -0.02 -16.93 -2.89
C ASP A 47 -1.27 -17.22 -3.72
N ARG A 48 -1.24 -16.95 -5.03
CA ARG A 48 -2.37 -17.23 -5.94
C ARG A 48 -2.71 -18.72 -6.02
N GLN A 49 -1.70 -19.59 -6.07
CA GLN A 49 -1.90 -21.05 -6.05
C GLN A 49 -2.54 -21.54 -4.75
N LEU A 50 -2.15 -20.96 -3.62
CA LEU A 50 -2.67 -21.33 -2.30
C LEU A 50 -4.06 -20.76 -2.02
N LEU A 51 -4.30 -19.51 -2.43
CA LEU A 51 -5.54 -18.79 -2.16
C LEU A 51 -6.67 -19.24 -3.09
N GLY A 52 -6.36 -19.65 -4.33
CA GLY A 52 -7.36 -20.12 -5.29
C GLY A 52 -8.45 -19.09 -5.57
N LEU A 53 -8.04 -17.83 -5.82
CA LEU A 53 -8.95 -16.71 -6.03
C LEU A 53 -9.80 -16.91 -7.30
N ASP A 54 -11.05 -16.47 -7.22
CA ASP A 54 -12.03 -16.54 -8.31
C ASP A 54 -13.02 -15.37 -8.26
N GLU A 55 -13.96 -15.31 -9.21
CA GLU A 55 -14.99 -14.26 -9.31
C GLU A 55 -15.92 -14.12 -8.09
N SER A 56 -15.91 -15.06 -7.15
CA SER A 56 -16.67 -14.98 -5.89
C SER A 56 -15.85 -14.41 -4.74
N SER A 57 -14.53 -14.32 -4.91
CA SER A 57 -13.57 -13.97 -3.87
C SER A 57 -13.60 -12.49 -3.54
N ARG A 58 -13.58 -12.18 -2.24
CA ARG A 58 -13.51 -10.81 -1.68
C ARG A 58 -12.31 -10.71 -0.75
N VAL A 59 -11.30 -9.93 -1.13
CA VAL A 59 -9.99 -9.90 -0.44
C VAL A 59 -9.81 -8.57 0.29
N VAL A 60 -9.27 -8.61 1.51
CA VAL A 60 -8.74 -7.43 2.21
C VAL A 60 -7.25 -7.64 2.43
N MET A 61 -6.43 -6.67 2.05
CA MET A 61 -4.98 -6.80 2.19
C MET A 61 -4.30 -5.47 2.45
N ILE A 62 -3.11 -5.55 3.05
CA ILE A 62 -2.25 -4.38 3.20
C ILE A 62 -1.75 -3.97 1.82
N THR A 63 -1.83 -2.68 1.50
CA THR A 63 -1.57 -2.19 0.14
C THR A 63 -0.14 -2.48 -0.30
N SER A 64 0.85 -2.19 0.55
CA SER A 64 2.27 -2.53 0.31
C SER A 64 2.74 -2.22 -1.12
N ALA A 65 2.67 -0.95 -1.52
CA ALA A 65 2.95 -0.45 -2.88
C ALA A 65 2.06 -0.99 -4.02
N GLY A 66 1.14 -1.91 -3.73
CA GLY A 66 0.12 -2.41 -4.64
C GLY A 66 0.55 -3.57 -5.55
N CYS A 67 1.75 -4.13 -5.42
CA CYS A 67 2.22 -5.16 -6.34
C CYS A 67 1.37 -6.45 -6.26
N ASN A 68 1.17 -6.98 -5.05
CA ASN A 68 0.37 -8.20 -4.86
C ASN A 68 -1.12 -7.95 -5.20
N VAL A 69 -1.63 -6.74 -4.95
CA VAL A 69 -2.99 -6.35 -5.37
C VAL A 69 -3.15 -6.53 -6.88
N LEU A 70 -2.21 -6.00 -7.67
CA LEU A 70 -2.24 -6.11 -9.13
C LEU A 70 -2.07 -7.54 -9.61
N ASP A 71 -1.27 -8.36 -8.92
CA ASP A 71 -1.09 -9.77 -9.25
C ASP A 71 -2.37 -10.58 -9.00
N TYR A 72 -3.03 -10.36 -7.86
CA TYR A 72 -4.29 -11.04 -7.50
C TYR A 72 -5.44 -10.66 -8.43
N LEU A 73 -5.43 -9.44 -8.99
CA LEU A 73 -6.43 -9.04 -10.00
C LEU A 73 -6.38 -9.92 -11.27
N LEU A 74 -5.26 -10.60 -11.55
CA LEU A 74 -5.16 -11.52 -12.69
C LEU A 74 -6.02 -12.77 -12.55
N ASP A 75 -6.45 -13.12 -11.33
CA ASP A 75 -7.40 -14.22 -11.08
C ASP A 75 -8.88 -13.77 -11.12
N GLY A 76 -9.14 -12.48 -11.35
CA GLY A 76 -10.48 -11.93 -11.49
C GLY A 76 -11.37 -11.97 -10.23
N PRO A 77 -10.89 -11.62 -9.02
CA PRO A 77 -11.72 -11.58 -7.83
C PRO A 77 -12.85 -10.54 -7.91
N ALA A 78 -13.93 -10.76 -7.16
CA ALA A 78 -15.07 -9.82 -7.11
C ALA A 78 -14.65 -8.42 -6.64
N GLU A 79 -13.82 -8.37 -5.59
CA GLU A 79 -13.29 -7.12 -5.04
C GLU A 79 -12.00 -7.36 -4.24
N ILE A 80 -11.11 -6.37 -4.27
CA ILE A 80 -9.94 -6.29 -3.39
C ILE A 80 -9.96 -4.94 -2.67
N HIS A 81 -10.00 -4.97 -1.35
CA HIS A 81 -9.86 -3.81 -0.48
C HIS A 81 -8.40 -3.68 -0.04
N ALA A 82 -7.66 -2.81 -0.74
CA ALA A 82 -6.28 -2.48 -0.39
C ALA A 82 -6.24 -1.36 0.65
N VAL A 83 -5.83 -1.68 1.87
CA VAL A 83 -5.78 -0.75 3.02
C VAL A 83 -4.34 -0.53 3.45
N ASP A 84 -3.97 0.69 3.84
CA ASP A 84 -2.64 0.98 4.37
C ASP A 84 -2.70 2.11 5.41
N VAL A 85 -1.83 2.03 6.42
CA VAL A 85 -1.67 3.12 7.39
C VAL A 85 -0.93 4.29 6.74
N ASN A 86 -0.03 4.01 5.80
CA ASN A 86 0.63 5.01 4.99
C ASN A 86 -0.13 5.22 3.68
N TYR A 87 -1.03 6.20 3.66
CA TYR A 87 -1.86 6.55 2.49
C TYR A 87 -1.07 6.77 1.18
N ARG A 88 0.24 6.98 1.26
CA ARG A 88 1.15 7.10 0.11
C ARG A 88 1.27 5.80 -0.67
N GLN A 89 1.14 4.66 0.00
CA GLN A 89 1.10 3.35 -0.65
C GLN A 89 -0.17 3.21 -1.47
N ASN A 90 -1.32 3.66 -0.95
CA ASN A 90 -2.56 3.76 -1.72
C ASN A 90 -2.42 4.70 -2.91
N ALA A 91 -1.78 5.86 -2.72
CA ALA A 91 -1.54 6.80 -3.81
C ALA A 91 -0.66 6.22 -4.92
N LEU A 92 0.34 5.39 -4.58
CA LEU A 92 1.15 4.69 -5.56
C LEU A 92 0.34 3.61 -6.30
N LEU A 93 -0.50 2.84 -5.60
CA LEU A 93 -1.41 1.88 -6.23
C LEU A 93 -2.37 2.57 -7.19
N GLU A 94 -3.00 3.68 -6.80
CA GLU A 94 -3.88 4.47 -7.68
C GLU A 94 -3.13 4.94 -8.94
N LEU A 95 -1.88 5.40 -8.79
CA LEU A 95 -1.07 5.81 -9.94
C LEU A 95 -0.78 4.63 -10.88
N LYS A 96 -0.43 3.46 -10.34
CA LYS A 96 -0.21 2.24 -11.14
C LYS A 96 -1.47 1.84 -11.89
N LEU A 97 -2.63 1.81 -11.22
CA LEU A 97 -3.92 1.47 -11.84
C LEU A 97 -4.27 2.44 -12.97
N ALA A 98 -4.15 3.74 -12.75
CA ALA A 98 -4.45 4.76 -13.74
C ALA A 98 -3.50 4.69 -14.95
N MET A 99 -2.22 4.38 -14.72
CA MET A 99 -1.27 4.16 -15.80
C MET A 99 -1.53 2.87 -16.57
N ILE A 100 -1.88 1.76 -15.91
CA ILE A 100 -2.23 0.50 -16.59
C ILE A 100 -3.40 0.70 -17.56
N GLN A 101 -4.34 1.61 -17.24
CA GLN A 101 -5.49 1.91 -18.10
C GLN A 101 -5.16 2.82 -19.29
N ARG A 102 -4.05 3.57 -19.28
CA ARG A 102 -3.81 4.68 -20.23
C ARG A 102 -2.44 4.73 -20.88
N ALA A 103 -1.44 4.08 -20.31
CA ALA A 103 -0.05 4.15 -20.73
C ALA A 103 0.37 2.85 -21.41
N GLU A 104 1.42 2.94 -22.22
CA GLU A 104 2.01 1.78 -22.86
C GLU A 104 2.89 1.01 -21.87
N PHE A 105 3.11 -0.28 -22.14
CA PHE A 105 3.97 -1.13 -21.31
C PHE A 105 5.37 -0.53 -21.10
N VAL A 106 5.95 0.11 -22.12
CA VAL A 106 7.28 0.73 -22.02
C VAL A 106 7.30 1.84 -20.97
N ASP A 107 6.27 2.69 -20.92
CA ASP A 107 6.17 3.78 -19.96
C ASP A 107 5.96 3.24 -18.53
N LEU A 108 5.16 2.18 -18.39
CA LEU A 108 4.95 1.47 -17.13
C LEU A 108 6.26 0.87 -16.62
N PHE A 109 7.01 0.18 -17.49
CA PHE A 109 8.25 -0.48 -17.13
C PHE A 109 9.37 0.50 -16.80
N GLU A 110 9.53 1.58 -17.59
CA GLU A 110 10.45 2.66 -17.25
C GLU A 110 10.08 3.28 -15.90
N MET A 111 8.81 3.60 -15.68
CA MET A 111 8.39 4.28 -14.45
C MET A 111 8.51 3.41 -13.21
N PHE A 112 8.10 2.14 -13.25
CA PHE A 112 8.01 1.29 -12.06
C PHE A 112 9.03 0.16 -12.00
N GLY A 113 9.49 -0.35 -13.14
CA GLY A 113 10.49 -1.43 -13.22
C GLY A 113 11.92 -0.89 -13.12
N ILE A 114 12.25 0.14 -13.91
CA ILE A 114 13.53 0.85 -13.81
C ILE A 114 13.51 1.86 -12.67
N GLY A 115 12.34 2.45 -12.41
CA GLY A 115 12.21 3.50 -11.41
C GLY A 115 12.52 4.90 -11.95
N SER A 116 12.64 5.08 -13.26
CA SER A 116 12.93 6.40 -13.81
C SER A 116 12.28 6.59 -15.17
N HIS A 117 11.69 7.76 -15.38
CA HIS A 117 11.04 8.08 -16.64
C HIS A 117 11.26 9.54 -16.99
N ARG A 118 11.87 9.82 -18.15
CA ARG A 118 12.21 11.20 -18.57
C ARG A 118 10.96 12.09 -18.67
N SER A 119 9.88 11.54 -19.22
CA SER A 119 8.58 12.21 -19.38
C SER A 119 7.61 12.02 -18.21
N PHE A 120 8.08 11.63 -17.00
CA PHE A 120 7.23 11.37 -15.83
C PHE A 120 6.16 12.44 -15.61
N ARG A 121 6.53 13.72 -15.64
CA ARG A 121 5.57 14.81 -15.38
C ARG A 121 4.44 14.90 -16.42
N GLN A 122 4.69 14.48 -17.64
CA GLN A 122 3.67 14.46 -18.69
C GLN A 122 2.74 13.27 -18.48
N LEU A 123 3.29 12.08 -18.23
CA LEU A 123 2.52 10.88 -17.91
C LEU A 123 1.67 11.06 -16.65
N TYR A 124 2.25 11.56 -15.56
CA TYR A 124 1.48 11.86 -14.36
C TYR A 124 0.33 12.84 -14.65
N ARG A 125 0.57 13.88 -15.48
CA ARG A 125 -0.49 14.84 -15.84
C ARG A 125 -1.60 14.21 -16.67
N SER A 126 -1.33 13.21 -17.51
CA SER A 126 -2.36 12.55 -18.32
C SER A 126 -3.29 11.69 -17.46
N VAL A 127 -2.78 11.06 -16.40
CA VAL A 127 -3.56 10.20 -15.49
C VAL A 127 -4.08 10.93 -14.25
N ARG A 128 -3.59 12.13 -13.95
CA ARG A 128 -3.91 12.88 -12.70
C ARG A 128 -5.41 13.01 -12.40
N LYS A 129 -6.26 13.10 -13.42
CA LYS A 129 -7.70 13.29 -13.26
C LYS A 129 -8.41 12.05 -12.67
N GLU A 130 -7.80 10.89 -12.76
CA GLU A 130 -8.35 9.62 -12.25
C GLU A 130 -7.99 9.38 -10.79
N LEU A 131 -7.04 10.15 -10.26
CA LEU A 131 -6.53 9.99 -8.91
C LEU A 131 -7.41 10.74 -7.91
N SER A 132 -7.58 10.13 -6.75
CA SER A 132 -8.25 10.73 -5.60
C SER A 132 -7.56 12.03 -5.17
N GLU A 133 -8.27 12.88 -4.43
CA GLU A 133 -7.67 14.12 -3.91
C GLU A 133 -6.44 13.88 -3.01
N PRO A 134 -6.45 12.94 -2.04
CA PRO A 134 -5.28 12.62 -1.24
C PRO A 134 -4.07 12.21 -2.11
N SER A 135 -4.31 11.37 -3.12
CA SER A 135 -3.28 10.92 -4.05
C SER A 135 -2.72 12.08 -4.86
N ARG A 136 -3.56 12.93 -5.43
CA ARG A 136 -3.11 14.14 -6.17
C ARG A 136 -2.27 15.09 -5.31
N LYS A 137 -2.64 15.25 -4.02
CA LYS A 137 -1.92 16.10 -3.08
C LYS A 137 -0.54 15.55 -2.78
N PHE A 138 -0.43 14.26 -2.47
CA PHE A 138 0.87 13.63 -2.23
C PHE A 138 1.76 13.62 -3.46
N LEU A 139 1.22 13.17 -4.60
CA LEU A 139 1.98 12.97 -5.84
C LEU A 139 2.36 14.30 -6.51
N GLY A 140 1.60 15.37 -6.27
CA GLY A 140 1.82 16.70 -6.84
C GLY A 140 2.91 17.55 -6.17
N ILE A 141 3.28 17.25 -4.91
CA ILE A 141 4.18 18.11 -4.11
C ILE A 141 5.66 17.70 -4.23
N ARG A 142 5.99 16.45 -4.61
CA ARG A 142 7.37 15.96 -4.60
C ARG A 142 8.11 16.14 -5.93
N ARG A 143 9.39 16.51 -5.83
CA ARG A 143 10.42 16.12 -6.82
C ARG A 143 10.62 14.62 -6.65
N TRP A 144 10.19 13.87 -7.65
CA TRP A 144 10.32 12.42 -7.73
C TRP A 144 11.78 12.06 -8.03
N THR A 145 12.59 11.95 -6.99
CA THR A 145 14.04 11.61 -7.08
C THR A 145 14.38 10.32 -6.34
N PHE A 146 13.39 9.49 -6.00
CA PHE A 146 13.58 8.26 -5.21
C PHE A 146 12.66 7.13 -5.70
N LEU A 147 12.68 6.92 -7.01
CA LEU A 147 12.77 5.58 -7.53
C LEU A 147 14.17 5.46 -8.16
#